data_AF-D2W4J1-F1
#
_entry.id   AF-D2W4J1-F1
#
_cell.length_a   1.000
_cell.length_b   1.000
_cell.length_c   1.000
_cell.angle_alpha   90.00
_cell.angle_beta   90.00
_cell.angle_gamma   90.00
#
_symmetry.space_group_name_H-M   'P 1'
#
loop_
_entity.id
_entity.type
_entity.pdbx_description
1 polymer ?
#
loop_
_entity_poly.entity_id
_entity_poly.type
_entity_poly.pdbx_seq_one_letter_code
_entity_poly.pdbx_strand_id
1 'polypeptide(L)'
;MSSLSRRMLNIFFMKIGCYLVFVSEILGQASEELQNDKAFIMEAIEWNYKCYYYLKERMRKDRDIALLVVSKEGYMLEDSDIKHCFSADKEVVKAAVMSSHSAIMFASSKLKEDREFFKNDILPFDPSLFRYAHLQLRSDITYISELIVNFPQCIQYAISNIQGDIEYVLELIKINPLVVLYANWKELSTEYAIKKITQHDLPDSVISSIYEELDDDYALDSFRIEGYCLQLVDTPYSYDTPSKCHIFIMCYSISNPVMMNKCLKDFSDRFLPEIQPFLDYNRSVLVVGTKSDICDYSKPGDFHLGKYWNSYLCKKYDSYGKKLSQRMGAVSYVTTSSREFVGLEELEDLIVKTFIYSKLIKAPVLNKKEKCLLC
;
A
#
# COMPACT_ATOMS: atom_id res chain seq x y z
N MET A 1 59.94 3.87 2.35
CA MET A 1 60.04 2.59 1.63
C MET A 1 59.60 2.81 0.19
N SER A 2 60.47 2.39 -0.72
CA SER A 2 60.62 2.83 -2.12
C SER A 2 59.55 2.30 -3.07
N SER A 3 59.41 2.93 -4.23
CA SER A 3 58.66 2.47 -5.42
C SER A 3 58.86 0.99 -5.80
N LEU A 4 59.93 0.34 -5.29
CA LEU A 4 60.13 -1.11 -5.33
C LEU A 4 59.06 -1.92 -4.60
N SER A 5 58.51 -1.48 -3.46
CA SER A 5 57.47 -2.24 -2.76
C SER A 5 56.16 -2.26 -3.55
N ARG A 6 55.73 -1.12 -4.10
CA ARG A 6 54.57 -1.04 -5.01
C ARG A 6 54.76 -1.81 -6.31
N ARG A 7 55.99 -1.89 -6.84
CA ARG A 7 56.29 -2.73 -8.01
C ARG A 7 56.33 -4.21 -7.66
N MET A 8 56.87 -4.60 -6.51
CA MET A 8 56.82 -5.98 -6.04
C MET A 8 55.38 -6.41 -5.71
N LEU A 9 54.58 -5.56 -5.06
CA LEU A 9 53.16 -5.82 -4.83
C LEU A 9 52.40 -5.96 -6.15
N ASN A 10 52.53 -5.03 -7.10
CA ASN A 10 51.89 -5.18 -8.40
C ASN A 10 52.36 -6.42 -9.16
N ILE A 11 53.62 -6.85 -9.03
CA ILE A 11 54.11 -8.09 -9.65
C ILE A 11 53.60 -9.33 -8.89
N PHE A 12 53.45 -9.26 -7.56
CA PHE A 12 52.91 -10.34 -6.72
C PHE A 12 51.42 -10.53 -6.99
N PHE A 13 50.66 -9.45 -7.12
CA PHE A 13 49.23 -9.44 -7.45
C PHE A 13 48.96 -9.72 -8.95
N MET A 14 49.76 -9.19 -9.90
CA MET A 14 49.59 -9.49 -11.34
C MET A 14 49.96 -10.92 -11.73
N LYS A 15 50.87 -11.61 -11.01
CA LYS A 15 51.23 -13.00 -11.32
C LYS A 15 50.17 -14.03 -10.89
N ILE A 16 49.21 -13.65 -10.04
CA ILE A 16 48.15 -14.53 -9.55
C ILE A 16 46.85 -14.22 -10.30
N GLY A 17 46.90 -14.38 -11.63
CA GLY A 17 45.76 -14.22 -12.55
C GLY A 17 44.66 -15.29 -12.41
N CYS A 18 44.70 -16.14 -11.39
CA CYS A 18 43.64 -17.05 -11.00
C CYS A 18 43.63 -17.14 -9.46
N TYR A 19 42.43 -17.10 -8.88
CA TYR A 19 42.07 -17.33 -7.47
C TYR A 19 41.95 -16.12 -6.53
N LEU A 20 40.70 -15.65 -6.40
CA LEU A 20 40.14 -14.88 -5.27
C LEU A 20 40.32 -15.55 -3.88
N VAL A 21 40.76 -16.82 -3.83
CA VAL A 21 40.90 -17.61 -2.60
C VAL A 21 42.30 -17.49 -1.97
N PHE A 22 43.35 -17.19 -2.75
CA PHE A 22 44.72 -17.27 -2.24
C PHE A 22 45.19 -16.03 -1.47
N VAL A 23 44.71 -14.83 -1.77
CA VAL A 23 45.23 -13.59 -1.15
C VAL A 23 45.02 -13.58 0.37
N SER A 24 43.89 -14.10 0.85
CA SER A 24 43.56 -14.11 2.26
C SER A 24 44.38 -15.15 3.04
N GLU A 25 44.61 -16.34 2.48
CA GLU A 25 45.50 -17.35 3.06
C GLU A 25 46.98 -16.92 3.04
N ILE A 26 47.41 -16.21 2.00
CA ILE A 26 48.77 -15.68 1.88
C ILE A 26 49.06 -14.66 3.00
N LEU A 27 48.09 -13.84 3.39
CA LEU A 27 48.25 -12.88 4.49
C LEU A 27 48.57 -13.59 5.82
N GLY A 28 47.87 -14.70 6.10
CA GLY A 28 48.12 -15.52 7.29
C GLY A 28 49.51 -16.16 7.33
N GLN A 29 50.14 -16.36 6.16
CA GLN A 29 51.50 -16.92 6.02
C GLN A 29 52.59 -15.87 5.81
N ALA A 30 52.24 -14.60 5.67
CA ALA A 30 53.19 -13.51 5.47
C ALA A 30 54.12 -13.32 6.69
N SER A 31 55.29 -12.72 6.47
CA SER A 31 56.22 -12.42 7.56
C SER A 31 55.59 -11.49 8.58
N GLU A 32 56.05 -11.56 9.84
CA GLU A 32 55.55 -10.70 10.90
C GLU A 32 55.71 -9.20 10.58
N GLU A 33 56.75 -8.82 9.85
CA GLU A 33 56.94 -7.45 9.38
C GLU A 33 55.80 -7.00 8.44
N LEU A 34 55.41 -7.85 7.47
CA LEU A 34 54.34 -7.55 6.52
C LEU A 34 52.95 -7.59 7.18
N GLN A 35 52.72 -8.50 8.13
CA GLN A 35 51.48 -8.55 8.91
C GLN A 35 51.31 -7.34 9.86
N ASN A 36 52.35 -6.53 10.04
CA ASN A 36 52.30 -5.28 10.81
C ASN A 36 52.42 -4.04 9.90
N ASP A 37 52.64 -4.20 8.60
CA ASP A 37 52.68 -3.09 7.65
C ASP A 37 51.25 -2.68 7.26
N LYS A 38 50.78 -1.57 7.84
CA LYS A 38 49.45 -1.02 7.58
C LYS A 38 49.23 -0.71 6.09
N ALA A 39 50.23 -0.23 5.36
CA ALA A 39 50.05 0.11 3.94
C ALA A 39 49.83 -1.16 3.10
N PHE A 40 50.59 -2.22 3.38
CA PHE A 40 50.40 -3.52 2.77
C PHE A 40 49.02 -4.12 3.08
N ILE A 41 48.59 -4.05 4.35
CA ILE A 41 47.28 -4.56 4.78
C ILE A 41 46.12 -3.82 4.12
N MET A 42 46.17 -2.48 4.09
CA MET A 42 45.14 -1.67 3.46
C MET A 42 45.02 -2.03 1.97
N GLU A 43 46.15 -2.21 1.28
CA GLU A 43 46.15 -2.65 -0.13
C GLU A 43 45.56 -4.06 -0.29
N ALA A 44 45.90 -5.01 0.58
CA ALA A 44 45.33 -6.36 0.55
C ALA A 44 43.81 -6.38 0.78
N ILE A 45 43.30 -5.56 1.72
CA ILE A 45 41.87 -5.39 2.00
C ILE A 45 41.15 -4.75 0.80
N GLU A 46 41.80 -3.79 0.14
CA GLU A 46 41.26 -3.13 -1.06
C GLU A 46 40.93 -4.16 -2.15
N TRP A 47 41.77 -5.19 -2.29
CA TRP A 47 41.56 -6.31 -3.21
C TRP A 47 40.52 -7.31 -2.70
N ASN A 48 40.57 -7.68 -1.43
CA ASN A 48 39.61 -8.60 -0.81
C ASN A 48 39.45 -8.30 0.69
N TYR A 49 38.30 -7.76 1.07
CA TYR A 49 38.00 -7.41 2.46
C TYR A 49 38.11 -8.61 3.42
N LYS A 50 37.94 -9.85 2.94
CA LYS A 50 38.08 -11.08 3.76
C LYS A 50 39.50 -11.28 4.30
N CYS A 51 40.50 -10.57 3.77
CA CYS A 51 41.84 -10.52 4.36
C CYS A 51 41.81 -10.04 5.82
N TYR A 52 40.79 -9.27 6.22
CA TYR A 52 40.57 -8.83 7.59
C TYR A 52 40.59 -9.99 8.61
N TYR A 53 40.02 -11.16 8.28
CA TYR A 53 39.96 -12.30 9.19
C TYR A 53 41.32 -12.94 9.52
N TYR A 54 42.35 -12.63 8.72
CA TYR A 54 43.71 -13.14 8.90
C TYR A 54 44.62 -12.15 9.64
N LEU A 55 44.09 -10.97 9.98
CA LEU A 55 44.85 -9.96 10.71
C LEU A 55 45.04 -10.34 12.17
N LYS A 56 46.21 -9.97 12.71
CA LYS A 56 46.45 -9.97 14.15
C LYS A 56 45.47 -9.03 14.85
N GLU A 57 45.10 -9.36 16.08
CA GLU A 57 44.11 -8.62 16.88
C GLU A 57 44.38 -7.10 16.92
N ARG A 58 45.65 -6.71 17.06
CA ARG A 58 46.06 -5.30 17.05
C ARG A 58 45.63 -4.57 15.76
N MET A 59 45.77 -5.21 14.61
CA MET A 59 45.42 -4.60 13.31
C MET A 59 43.91 -4.62 13.06
N ARG A 60 43.18 -5.62 13.59
CA ARG A 60 41.71 -5.64 13.54
C ARG A 60 41.07 -4.48 14.31
N LYS A 61 41.75 -4.00 15.35
CA LYS A 61 41.33 -2.86 16.17
C LYS A 61 41.85 -1.51 15.64
N ASP A 62 42.39 -1.45 14.42
CA ASP A 62 42.76 -0.19 13.78
C ASP A 62 41.55 0.43 13.08
N ARG A 63 41.32 1.72 13.35
CA ARG A 63 40.15 2.46 12.85
C ARG A 63 40.12 2.58 11.33
N ASP A 64 41.25 2.85 10.68
CA ASP A 64 41.28 3.07 9.23
C ASP A 64 41.06 1.75 8.48
N ILE A 65 41.59 0.65 9.04
CA ILE A 65 41.31 -0.71 8.57
C ILE A 65 39.81 -1.00 8.70
N ALA A 66 39.21 -0.76 9.87
CA ALA A 66 37.78 -0.97 10.07
C ALA A 66 36.92 -0.14 9.11
N LEU A 67 37.25 1.15 8.94
CA LEU A 67 36.55 2.04 8.00
C LEU A 67 36.61 1.52 6.56
N LEU A 68 37.80 1.08 6.12
CA LEU A 68 37.95 0.51 4.78
C LEU A 68 37.12 -0.77 4.63
N VAL A 69 37.22 -1.69 5.59
CA VAL A 69 36.52 -2.98 5.56
C VAL A 69 35.01 -2.79 5.49
N VAL A 70 34.42 -1.95 6.35
CA VAL A 70 32.97 -1.72 6.35
C VAL A 70 32.49 -0.94 5.13
N SER A 71 33.36 -0.14 4.50
CA SER A 71 33.02 0.53 3.23
C SER A 71 32.92 -0.43 2.04
N LYS A 72 33.62 -1.58 2.11
CA LYS A 72 33.55 -2.66 1.12
C LYS A 72 32.40 -3.62 1.38
N GLU A 73 32.15 -3.93 2.65
CA GLU A 73 31.10 -4.83 3.09
C GLU A 73 30.49 -4.32 4.41
N GLY A 74 29.37 -3.62 4.33
CA GLY A 74 28.74 -2.97 5.49
C GLY A 74 28.37 -3.93 6.62
N TYR A 75 28.08 -5.21 6.32
CA TYR A 75 27.81 -6.22 7.34
C TYR A 75 29.03 -6.57 8.21
N MET A 76 30.24 -6.15 7.84
CA MET A 76 31.42 -6.29 8.69
C MET A 76 31.29 -5.53 10.03
N LEU A 77 30.36 -4.58 10.15
CA LEU A 77 30.05 -3.94 11.43
C LEU A 77 29.47 -4.92 12.47
N GLU A 78 29.01 -6.11 12.07
CA GLU A 78 28.61 -7.19 12.97
C GLU A 78 29.82 -7.92 13.61
N ASP A 79 30.98 -7.88 12.96
CA ASP A 79 32.20 -8.54 13.44
C ASP A 79 32.52 -8.11 14.87
N SER A 80 32.91 -9.07 15.71
CA SER A 80 33.07 -8.83 17.14
C SER A 80 34.09 -7.72 17.47
N ASP A 81 35.20 -7.67 16.74
CA ASP A 81 36.25 -6.67 17.00
C ASP A 81 35.81 -5.29 16.51
N ILE A 82 35.25 -5.22 15.30
CA ILE A 82 34.76 -3.96 14.71
C ILE A 82 33.61 -3.40 15.53
N LYS A 83 32.62 -4.23 15.87
CA LYS A 83 31.46 -3.83 16.66
C LYS A 83 31.87 -3.32 18.03
N HIS A 84 32.76 -4.04 18.73
CA HIS A 84 33.21 -3.64 20.05
C HIS A 84 33.97 -2.31 20.02
N CYS A 85 34.81 -2.08 19.01
CA CYS A 85 35.67 -0.90 18.97
C CYS A 85 35.03 0.32 18.29
N PHE A 86 34.15 0.11 17.32
CA PHE A 86 33.74 1.15 16.37
C PHE A 86 32.24 1.28 16.13
N SER A 87 31.39 0.49 16.80
CA SER A 87 29.92 0.67 16.68
C SER A 87 29.41 2.03 17.20
N ALA A 88 30.23 2.79 17.94
CA ALA A 88 29.93 4.15 18.37
C ALA A 88 30.63 5.24 17.53
N ASP A 89 31.41 4.86 16.54
CA ASP A 89 32.10 5.79 15.65
C ASP A 89 31.18 6.17 14.48
N LYS A 90 30.79 7.45 14.43
CA LYS A 90 29.84 7.96 13.43
C LYS A 90 30.30 7.71 12.00
N GLU A 91 31.59 7.89 11.70
CA GLU A 91 32.10 7.76 10.33
C GLU A 91 32.15 6.30 9.90
N VAL A 92 32.59 5.40 10.79
CA VAL A 92 32.63 3.95 10.52
C VAL A 92 31.21 3.42 10.32
N VAL A 93 30.27 3.76 11.20
CA VAL A 93 28.88 3.34 11.07
C VAL A 93 28.24 3.92 9.80
N LYS A 94 28.46 5.19 9.50
CA LYS A 94 27.96 5.82 8.27
C LYS A 94 28.49 5.12 7.02
N ALA A 95 29.79 4.84 6.95
CA ALA A 95 30.39 4.10 5.84
C ALA A 95 29.79 2.70 5.69
N ALA A 96 29.57 1.99 6.81
CA ALA A 96 28.93 0.68 6.81
C ALA A 96 27.50 0.75 6.26
N VAL A 97 26.71 1.74 6.68
CA VAL A 97 25.33 1.95 6.21
C VAL A 97 25.28 2.30 4.73
N MET A 98 26.21 3.13 4.25
CA MET A 98 26.32 3.48 2.83
C MET A 98 26.67 2.27 1.95
N SER A 99 27.42 1.30 2.48
CA SER A 99 27.70 0.03 1.79
C SER A 99 26.49 -0.92 1.86
N SER A 100 25.90 -1.08 3.04
CA SER A 100 24.76 -1.94 3.30
C SER A 100 23.82 -1.29 4.31
N HIS A 101 22.68 -0.78 3.85
CA HIS A 101 21.69 -0.03 4.65
C HIS A 101 21.35 -0.69 6.00
N SER A 102 21.17 -2.02 6.00
CA SER A 102 20.85 -2.80 7.22
C SER A 102 21.94 -2.76 8.30
N ALA A 103 23.18 -2.37 7.98
CA ALA A 103 24.30 -2.33 8.93
C ALA A 103 24.05 -1.43 10.14
N ILE A 104 23.15 -0.43 10.02
CA ILE A 104 22.73 0.44 11.13
C ILE A 104 22.22 -0.36 12.34
N MET A 105 21.72 -1.59 12.12
CA MET A 105 21.29 -2.48 13.21
C MET A 105 22.42 -2.83 14.18
N PHE A 106 23.68 -2.77 13.74
CA PHE A 106 24.88 -3.06 14.55
C PHE A 106 25.48 -1.82 15.22
N ALA A 107 24.97 -0.62 14.91
CA ALA A 107 25.37 0.60 15.61
C ALA A 107 25.07 0.52 17.11
N SER A 108 25.91 1.19 17.91
CA SER A 108 25.75 1.31 19.35
C SER A 108 24.42 1.98 19.72
N SER A 109 23.89 1.66 20.89
CA SER A 109 22.68 2.31 21.42
C SER A 109 22.83 3.83 21.46
N LYS A 110 24.00 4.33 21.86
CA LYS A 110 24.30 5.76 21.91
C LYS A 110 24.14 6.46 20.56
N LEU A 111 24.59 5.84 19.46
CA LEU A 111 24.35 6.41 18.12
C LEU A 111 22.90 6.27 17.68
N LYS A 112 22.20 5.22 18.10
CA LYS A 112 20.76 5.06 17.86
C LYS A 112 19.90 6.11 18.56
N GLU A 113 20.43 6.71 19.64
CA GLU A 113 19.82 7.82 20.39
C GLU A 113 20.22 9.21 19.86
N ASP A 114 21.18 9.29 18.92
CA ASP A 114 21.73 10.56 18.44
C ASP A 114 20.86 11.16 17.32
N ARG A 115 20.15 12.24 17.68
CA ARG A 115 19.27 12.99 16.75
C ARG A 115 20.00 13.51 15.53
N GLU A 116 21.14 14.18 15.75
CA GLU A 116 21.89 14.83 14.68
C GLU A 116 22.47 13.80 13.71
N PHE A 117 22.92 12.66 14.24
CA PHE A 117 23.39 11.55 13.42
C PHE A 117 22.27 11.01 12.51
N PHE A 118 21.06 10.76 13.05
CA PHE A 118 19.96 10.33 12.20
C PHE A 118 19.59 11.39 11.17
N LYS A 119 19.31 12.61 11.62
CA LYS A 119 18.82 13.69 10.76
C LYS A 119 19.78 14.08 9.64
N ASN A 120 21.08 14.20 9.93
CA ASN A 120 22.05 14.74 8.99
C ASN A 120 22.86 13.67 8.25
N ASP A 121 23.07 12.50 8.88
CA ASP A 121 23.96 11.47 8.32
C ASP A 121 23.25 10.23 7.81
N ILE A 122 22.05 9.87 8.31
CA ILE A 122 21.40 8.60 7.96
C ILE A 122 20.17 8.83 7.06
N LEU A 123 19.23 9.66 7.52
CA LEU A 123 17.96 9.88 6.84
C LEU A 123 18.06 10.56 5.46
N PRO A 124 19.05 11.42 5.17
CA PRO A 124 19.22 11.96 3.82
C PRO A 124 19.54 10.88 2.77
N PHE A 125 20.07 9.72 3.19
CA PHE A 125 20.30 8.59 2.29
C PHE A 125 19.05 7.74 2.14
N ASP A 126 18.48 7.30 3.26
CA ASP A 126 17.26 6.51 3.28
C ASP A 126 16.47 6.79 4.57
N PRO A 127 15.33 7.51 4.46
CA PRO A 127 14.45 7.76 5.60
C PRO A 127 13.88 6.48 6.25
N SER A 128 13.86 5.35 5.51
CA SER A 128 13.38 4.06 6.02
C SER A 128 14.19 3.56 7.22
N LEU A 129 15.44 4.00 7.32
CA LEU A 129 16.36 3.65 8.39
C LEU A 129 15.96 4.21 9.75
N PHE A 130 15.01 5.15 9.81
CA PHE A 130 14.45 5.63 11.07
C PHE A 130 13.86 4.49 11.92
N ARG A 131 13.46 3.36 11.30
CA ARG A 131 13.02 2.15 12.01
C ARG A 131 14.03 1.62 13.03
N TYR A 132 15.32 1.90 12.84
CA TYR A 132 16.42 1.46 13.71
C TYR A 132 16.83 2.50 14.76
N ALA A 133 16.26 3.70 14.72
CA ALA A 133 16.45 4.70 15.77
C ALA A 133 15.93 4.16 17.11
N HIS A 134 16.54 4.62 18.20
CA HIS A 134 16.12 4.23 19.54
C HIS A 134 14.68 4.67 19.79
N LEU A 135 13.96 3.91 20.63
CA LEU A 135 12.55 4.15 20.95
C LEU A 135 12.30 5.59 21.39
N GLN A 136 13.23 6.17 22.17
CA GLN A 136 13.14 7.56 22.62
C GLN A 136 13.02 8.57 21.48
N LEU A 137 13.75 8.36 20.37
CA LEU A 137 13.65 9.23 19.19
C LEU A 137 12.35 8.97 18.42
N ARG A 138 11.97 7.69 18.28
CA ARG A 138 10.72 7.27 17.63
C ARG A 138 9.46 7.66 18.41
N SER A 139 9.60 8.05 19.68
CA SER A 139 8.54 8.55 20.55
C SER A 139 8.54 10.07 20.71
N ASP A 140 9.57 10.76 20.20
CA ASP A 140 9.67 12.20 20.36
C ASP A 140 8.90 12.92 19.24
N ILE A 141 7.71 13.39 19.60
CA ILE A 141 6.81 14.19 18.77
C ILE A 141 7.51 15.42 18.19
N THR A 142 8.31 16.13 18.99
CA THR A 142 8.98 17.36 18.55
C THR A 142 10.02 17.07 17.48
N TYR A 143 10.81 16.01 17.69
CA TYR A 143 11.82 15.59 16.74
C TYR A 143 11.21 15.00 15.47
N ILE A 144 10.15 14.20 15.59
CA ILE A 144 9.42 13.68 14.42
C ILE A 144 8.87 14.85 13.60
N SER A 145 8.18 15.81 14.23
CA SER A 145 7.66 17.00 13.55
C SER A 145 8.73 17.76 12.77
N GLU A 146 9.94 17.86 13.33
CA GLU A 146 11.10 18.45 12.66
C GLU A 146 11.58 17.64 11.44
N LEU A 147 11.61 16.30 11.54
CA LEU A 147 12.02 15.42 10.44
C LEU A 147 11.03 15.45 9.28
N ILE A 148 9.73 15.49 9.56
CA ILE A 148 8.64 15.44 8.58
C ILE A 148 8.74 16.53 7.50
N VAL A 149 9.36 17.67 7.83
CA VAL A 149 9.63 18.75 6.86
C VAL A 149 10.32 18.21 5.61
N ASN A 150 11.32 17.34 5.77
CA ASN A 150 12.12 16.79 4.67
C ASN A 150 11.89 15.28 4.44
N PHE A 151 11.44 14.56 5.47
CA PHE A 151 11.37 13.10 5.50
C PHE A 151 9.99 12.62 5.99
N PRO A 152 8.91 12.84 5.22
CA PRO A 152 7.55 12.47 5.63
C PRO A 152 7.42 10.97 5.93
N GLN A 153 8.20 10.14 5.24
CA GLN A 153 8.33 8.69 5.45
C GLN A 153 8.58 8.28 6.91
N CYS A 154 9.20 9.13 7.72
CA CYS A 154 9.60 8.79 9.08
C CYS A 154 8.40 8.55 10.00
N ILE A 155 7.19 9.06 9.67
CA ILE A 155 6.00 8.81 10.49
C ILE A 155 5.70 7.31 10.58
N GLN A 156 5.89 6.52 9.51
CA GLN A 156 5.63 5.07 9.49
C GLN A 156 6.52 4.27 10.46
N TYR A 157 7.54 4.91 11.02
CA TYR A 157 8.42 4.34 12.04
C TYR A 157 8.37 5.07 13.37
N ALA A 158 7.43 5.99 13.60
CA ALA A 158 7.11 6.39 14.97
C ALA A 158 6.62 5.19 15.82
N ILE A 159 6.29 5.42 17.08
CA ILE A 159 5.58 4.42 17.90
C ILE A 159 4.08 4.43 17.55
N SER A 160 3.41 3.28 17.65
CA SER A 160 2.04 3.08 17.11
C SER A 160 1.04 4.14 17.58
N ASN A 161 1.09 4.51 18.85
CA ASN A 161 0.26 5.56 19.45
C ASN A 161 0.47 6.97 18.87
N ILE A 162 1.54 7.21 18.11
CA ILE A 162 1.80 8.47 17.39
C ILE A 162 1.38 8.34 15.92
N GLN A 163 1.55 7.16 15.32
CA GLN A 163 1.30 6.91 13.90
C GLN A 163 -0.18 6.96 13.51
N GLY A 164 -1.06 6.54 14.42
CA GLY A 164 -2.51 6.56 14.24
C GLY A 164 -3.22 7.61 15.09
N ASP A 165 -2.50 8.49 15.79
CA ASP A 165 -3.10 9.64 16.47
C ASP A 165 -3.53 10.66 15.42
N ILE A 166 -4.82 10.63 15.09
CA ILE A 166 -5.43 11.51 14.11
C ILE A 166 -5.18 12.99 14.42
N GLU A 167 -5.26 13.43 15.68
CA GLU A 167 -5.09 14.85 16.00
C GLU A 167 -3.64 15.28 15.74
N TYR A 168 -2.67 14.43 16.04
CA TYR A 168 -1.28 14.70 15.72
C TYR A 168 -0.98 14.62 14.22
N VAL A 169 -1.51 13.62 13.51
CA VAL A 169 -1.34 13.48 12.06
C VAL A 169 -1.88 14.72 11.32
N LEU A 170 -3.00 15.29 11.78
CA LEU A 170 -3.55 16.54 11.21
C LEU A 170 -2.61 17.74 11.39
N GLU A 171 -1.88 17.82 12.50
CA GLU A 171 -0.84 18.85 12.67
C GLU A 171 0.34 18.62 11.72
N LEU A 172 0.74 17.36 11.50
CA LEU A 172 1.81 17.02 10.56
C LEU A 172 1.44 17.28 9.10
N ILE A 173 0.18 17.13 8.71
CA ILE A 173 -0.32 17.47 7.37
C ILE A 173 -0.07 18.94 7.04
N LYS A 174 -0.24 19.83 8.04
CA LYS A 174 0.04 21.27 7.87
C LYS A 174 1.53 21.55 7.62
N ILE A 175 2.42 20.65 8.06
CA ILE A 175 3.87 20.74 7.84
C ILE A 175 4.22 20.14 6.47
N ASN A 176 3.74 18.92 6.20
CA ASN A 176 3.97 18.21 4.95
C ASN A 176 2.80 17.25 4.64
N PRO A 177 1.98 17.56 3.61
CA PRO A 177 0.83 16.73 3.22
C PRO A 177 1.18 15.27 2.86
N LEU A 178 2.42 15.00 2.45
CA LEU A 178 2.85 13.64 2.07
C LEU A 178 2.90 12.67 3.25
N VAL A 179 2.84 13.15 4.49
CA VAL A 179 2.78 12.31 5.70
C VAL A 179 1.62 11.31 5.65
N VAL A 180 0.52 11.71 5.02
CA VAL A 180 -0.69 10.91 4.89
C VAL A 180 -0.43 9.58 4.18
N LEU A 181 0.53 9.55 3.24
CA LEU A 181 0.93 8.32 2.53
C LEU A 181 1.65 7.29 3.42
N TYR A 182 2.15 7.72 4.58
CA TYR A 182 3.01 6.90 5.44
C TYR A 182 2.42 6.70 6.84
N ALA A 183 1.26 7.31 7.12
CA ALA A 183 0.57 7.19 8.39
C ALA A 183 -0.06 5.80 8.54
N ASN A 184 -0.42 5.41 9.77
CA ASN A 184 -0.98 4.08 10.02
C ASN A 184 -2.48 4.04 9.64
N TRP A 185 -2.77 3.67 8.39
CA TRP A 185 -4.14 3.58 7.86
C TRP A 185 -5.03 2.58 8.57
N LYS A 186 -4.47 1.57 9.22
CA LYS A 186 -5.27 0.65 10.05
C LYS A 186 -5.98 1.36 11.20
N GLU A 187 -5.36 2.41 11.74
CA GLU A 187 -5.94 3.23 12.82
C GLU A 187 -6.67 4.47 12.27
N LEU A 188 -6.28 4.96 11.08
CA LEU A 188 -6.83 6.16 10.45
C LEU A 188 -7.94 5.90 9.41
N SER A 189 -8.31 4.65 9.16
CA SER A 189 -9.39 4.27 8.21
C SER A 189 -10.80 4.60 8.71
N THR A 190 -10.94 5.20 9.89
CA THR A 190 -12.26 5.63 10.39
C THR A 190 -12.82 6.78 9.54
N GLU A 191 -14.13 6.79 9.34
CA GLU A 191 -14.83 7.87 8.62
C GLU A 191 -14.50 9.26 9.19
N TYR A 192 -14.37 9.35 10.52
CA TYR A 192 -13.98 10.58 11.22
C TYR A 192 -12.58 11.05 10.81
N ALA A 193 -11.59 10.16 10.80
CA ALA A 193 -10.22 10.48 10.45
C ALA A 193 -10.10 10.87 8.96
N ILE A 194 -10.68 10.09 8.05
CA ILE A 194 -10.68 10.38 6.61
C ILE A 194 -11.33 11.73 6.32
N LYS A 195 -12.48 12.02 6.94
CA LYS A 195 -13.19 13.30 6.75
C LYS A 195 -12.38 14.49 7.26
N LYS A 196 -11.67 14.34 8.38
CA LYS A 196 -10.79 15.39 8.89
C LYS A 196 -9.56 15.58 7.99
N ILE A 197 -8.94 14.50 7.53
CA ILE A 197 -7.76 14.54 6.64
C ILE A 197 -8.12 15.22 5.30
N THR A 198 -9.24 14.83 4.68
CA THR A 198 -9.71 15.38 3.39
C THR A 198 -10.25 16.81 3.47
N GLN A 199 -10.41 17.39 4.66
CA GLN A 199 -10.70 18.82 4.83
C GLN A 199 -9.46 19.70 4.63
N HIS A 200 -8.25 19.12 4.67
CA HIS A 200 -7.02 19.83 4.35
C HIS A 200 -6.79 19.89 2.83
N ASP A 201 -6.05 20.90 2.41
CA ASP A 201 -5.62 21.06 1.02
C ASP A 201 -4.51 20.03 0.72
N LEU A 202 -4.91 18.89 0.14
CA LEU A 202 -4.03 17.77 -0.18
C LEU A 202 -3.80 17.72 -1.70
N PRO A 203 -2.58 17.37 -2.16
CA PRO A 203 -2.35 17.12 -3.58
C PRO A 203 -3.24 15.99 -4.10
N ASP A 204 -3.75 16.11 -5.33
CA ASP A 204 -4.60 15.07 -5.96
C ASP A 204 -3.96 13.68 -5.93
N SER A 205 -2.63 13.60 -6.10
CA SER A 205 -1.88 12.35 -6.03
C SER A 205 -1.96 11.69 -4.64
N VAL A 206 -2.00 12.49 -3.57
CA VAL A 206 -2.14 11.99 -2.20
C VAL A 206 -3.56 11.50 -1.99
N ILE A 207 -4.55 12.25 -2.46
CA ILE A 207 -5.97 11.87 -2.39
C ILE A 207 -6.20 10.52 -3.09
N SER A 208 -5.67 10.32 -4.29
CA SER A 208 -5.76 9.04 -5.01
C SER A 208 -5.18 7.87 -4.21
N SER A 209 -3.98 8.03 -3.63
CA SER A 209 -3.36 6.96 -2.83
C SER A 209 -4.10 6.65 -1.53
N ILE A 210 -4.76 7.63 -0.91
CA ILE A 210 -5.64 7.38 0.25
C ILE A 210 -6.77 6.41 -0.15
N TYR A 211 -7.38 6.63 -1.31
CA TYR A 211 -8.47 5.79 -1.78
C TYR A 211 -8.00 4.37 -2.15
N GLU A 212 -6.80 4.22 -2.73
CA GLU A 212 -6.21 2.89 -3.01
C GLU A 212 -5.92 2.07 -1.73
N GLU A 213 -5.45 2.70 -0.65
CA GLU A 213 -5.15 2.01 0.62
C GLU A 213 -6.40 1.60 1.42
N LEU A 214 -7.56 2.21 1.13
CA LEU A 214 -8.83 1.90 1.82
C LEU A 214 -9.56 0.68 1.24
N ASP A 215 -9.16 0.19 0.06
CA ASP A 215 -9.86 -0.85 -0.69
C ASP A 215 -9.72 -2.28 -0.13
N ASP A 216 -8.78 -2.54 0.80
CA ASP A 216 -8.44 -3.93 1.19
C ASP A 216 -9.21 -4.52 2.40
N ASP A 217 -9.97 -3.77 3.21
CA ASP A 217 -10.65 -4.36 4.39
C ASP A 217 -12.00 -3.73 4.81
N TYR A 218 -12.48 -2.69 4.11
CA TYR A 218 -13.75 -2.02 4.46
C TYR A 218 -14.65 -1.82 3.24
N ALA A 219 -15.17 -2.91 2.69
CA ALA A 219 -16.38 -2.86 1.88
C ALA A 219 -17.62 -2.58 2.76
N LEU A 220 -17.68 -1.37 3.31
CA LEU A 220 -18.93 -0.65 3.56
C LEU A 220 -18.92 0.51 2.58
N ASP A 221 -19.22 0.17 1.33
CA ASP A 221 -19.34 1.12 0.24
C ASP A 221 -20.40 2.16 0.60
N SER A 222 -19.92 3.33 1.03
CA SER A 222 -20.73 4.50 1.21
C SER A 222 -20.33 5.58 0.23
N PHE A 223 -20.99 5.55 -0.92
CA PHE A 223 -20.79 6.54 -1.97
C PHE A 223 -21.65 7.77 -1.68
N ARG A 224 -21.04 8.97 -1.79
CA ARG A 224 -21.77 10.24 -1.80
C ARG A 224 -22.15 10.60 -3.22
N ILE A 225 -23.44 10.55 -3.51
CA ILE A 225 -23.99 11.07 -4.77
C ILE A 225 -24.86 12.27 -4.41
N GLU A 226 -24.48 13.47 -4.88
CA GLU A 226 -25.22 14.73 -4.73
C GLU A 226 -26.10 14.84 -3.47
N GLY A 227 -25.46 14.87 -2.29
CA GLY A 227 -26.15 15.08 -1.01
C GLY A 227 -26.74 13.82 -0.34
N TYR A 228 -26.61 12.65 -0.94
CA TYR A 228 -27.04 11.36 -0.37
C TYR A 228 -25.84 10.47 -0.04
N CYS A 229 -25.90 9.79 1.10
CA CYS A 229 -24.95 8.75 1.48
C CYS A 229 -25.61 7.39 1.25
N LEU A 230 -25.10 6.63 0.28
CA LEU A 230 -25.53 5.25 0.08
C LEU A 230 -24.84 4.35 1.10
N GLN A 231 -25.45 3.22 1.45
CA GLN A 231 -24.79 2.17 2.20
C GLN A 231 -25.11 0.87 1.48
N LEU A 232 -24.10 0.27 0.85
CA LEU A 232 -24.27 -1.03 0.21
C LEU A 232 -24.06 -2.12 1.26
N VAL A 233 -24.93 -3.12 1.23
CA VAL A 233 -24.85 -4.30 2.08
C VAL A 233 -24.69 -5.48 1.17
N ASP A 234 -23.46 -5.98 1.03
CA ASP A 234 -23.21 -7.22 0.32
C ASP A 234 -23.61 -8.40 1.22
N THR A 235 -24.36 -9.35 0.67
CA THR A 235 -24.94 -10.45 1.46
C THR A 235 -24.49 -11.80 0.92
N PRO A 236 -23.59 -12.51 1.63
CA PRO A 236 -23.24 -13.89 1.29
C PRO A 236 -24.22 -14.92 1.89
N TYR A 237 -25.51 -14.62 2.05
CA TYR A 237 -26.52 -15.36 2.84
C TYR A 237 -26.50 -15.12 4.36
N SER A 238 -26.78 -13.90 4.83
CA SER A 238 -27.11 -13.66 6.24
C SER A 238 -28.48 -12.95 6.37
N TYR A 239 -29.35 -13.53 7.19
CA TYR A 239 -30.80 -13.29 7.19
C TYR A 239 -31.28 -12.11 8.08
N ASP A 240 -30.38 -11.31 8.66
CA ASP A 240 -30.74 -10.33 9.72
C ASP A 240 -30.81 -8.85 9.26
N THR A 241 -30.46 -8.52 8.02
CA THR A 241 -30.34 -7.13 7.53
C THR A 241 -31.44 -6.56 6.60
N PRO A 242 -32.40 -7.30 6.00
CA PRO A 242 -33.33 -6.74 5.01
C PRO A 242 -34.23 -5.60 5.52
N SER A 243 -34.47 -5.54 6.84
CA SER A 243 -35.35 -4.56 7.46
C SER A 243 -34.83 -3.11 7.42
N LYS A 244 -33.54 -2.90 7.16
CA LYS A 244 -32.91 -1.56 7.09
C LYS A 244 -32.64 -1.10 5.67
N CYS A 245 -32.81 -1.97 4.67
CA CYS A 245 -32.54 -1.65 3.27
C CYS A 245 -33.67 -0.78 2.68
N HIS A 246 -33.27 0.19 1.86
CA HIS A 246 -34.18 1.06 1.12
C HIS A 246 -34.39 0.62 -0.33
N ILE A 247 -33.33 0.08 -0.93
CA ILE A 247 -33.33 -0.44 -2.30
C ILE A 247 -32.69 -1.82 -2.26
N PHE A 248 -33.31 -2.77 -2.95
CA PHE A 248 -32.76 -4.10 -3.15
C PHE A 248 -32.17 -4.17 -4.57
N ILE A 249 -30.87 -4.40 -4.67
CA ILE A 249 -30.17 -4.55 -5.94
C ILE A 249 -30.02 -6.04 -6.24
N MET A 250 -30.63 -6.49 -7.33
CA MET A 250 -30.64 -7.89 -7.73
C MET A 250 -29.73 -8.09 -8.92
N CYS A 251 -28.60 -8.76 -8.68
CA CYS A 251 -27.56 -8.97 -9.67
C CYS A 251 -27.67 -10.36 -10.32
N TYR A 252 -27.46 -10.44 -11.63
CA TYR A 252 -27.22 -11.70 -12.33
C TYR A 252 -26.20 -11.55 -13.44
N SER A 253 -25.45 -12.61 -13.72
CA SER A 253 -24.45 -12.62 -14.79
C SER A 253 -25.12 -12.77 -16.14
N ILE A 254 -24.95 -11.82 -17.07
CA ILE A 254 -25.57 -11.89 -18.41
C ILE A 254 -24.85 -12.88 -19.34
N SER A 255 -23.65 -13.30 -18.98
CA SER A 255 -22.78 -14.18 -19.77
C SER A 255 -23.09 -15.69 -19.67
N ASN A 256 -24.17 -16.12 -18.99
CA ASN A 256 -24.44 -17.56 -18.80
C ASN A 256 -25.95 -17.90 -18.93
N PRO A 257 -26.38 -18.72 -19.92
CA PRO A 257 -27.79 -19.02 -20.15
C PRO A 257 -28.34 -20.01 -19.13
N VAL A 258 -27.48 -20.87 -18.56
CA VAL A 258 -27.82 -21.82 -17.48
C VAL A 258 -28.10 -21.05 -16.20
N MET A 259 -27.30 -20.02 -15.92
CA MET A 259 -27.57 -19.10 -14.81
C MET A 259 -28.87 -18.33 -15.03
N MET A 260 -29.28 -18.03 -16.25
CA MET A 260 -30.52 -17.29 -16.52
C MET A 260 -31.79 -18.07 -16.16
N ASN A 261 -31.89 -19.34 -16.58
CA ASN A 261 -33.00 -20.22 -16.18
C ASN A 261 -32.98 -20.48 -14.67
N LYS A 262 -31.77 -20.63 -14.11
CA LYS A 262 -31.57 -20.74 -12.68
C LYS A 262 -31.99 -19.46 -11.95
N CYS A 263 -31.66 -18.27 -12.46
CA CYS A 263 -32.03 -16.98 -11.89
C CYS A 263 -33.54 -16.77 -11.91
N LEU A 264 -34.25 -17.13 -12.99
CA LEU A 264 -35.71 -17.10 -12.97
C LEU A 264 -36.30 -18.00 -11.89
N LYS A 265 -35.76 -19.21 -11.77
CA LYS A 265 -36.23 -20.21 -10.82
C LYS A 265 -35.89 -19.81 -9.39
N ASP A 266 -34.65 -19.42 -9.13
CA ASP A 266 -34.21 -18.90 -7.85
C ASP A 266 -34.99 -17.62 -7.50
N PHE A 267 -35.35 -16.81 -8.50
CA PHE A 267 -36.16 -15.62 -8.27
C PHE A 267 -37.60 -15.98 -7.86
N SER A 268 -38.29 -16.84 -8.63
CA SER A 268 -39.66 -17.25 -8.32
C SER A 268 -39.76 -18.07 -7.03
N ASP A 269 -38.78 -18.93 -6.78
CA ASP A 269 -38.86 -19.95 -5.76
C ASP A 269 -38.14 -19.54 -4.46
N ARG A 270 -37.27 -18.53 -4.50
CA ARG A 270 -36.42 -18.14 -3.36
C ARG A 270 -36.37 -16.64 -3.11
N PHE A 271 -35.76 -15.86 -4.00
CA PHE A 271 -35.42 -14.46 -3.70
C PHE A 271 -36.64 -13.57 -3.56
N LEU A 272 -37.62 -13.68 -4.47
CA LEU A 272 -38.83 -12.86 -4.37
C LEU A 272 -39.60 -13.19 -3.08
N PRO A 273 -39.91 -14.47 -2.76
CA PRO A 273 -40.50 -14.82 -1.46
C PRO A 273 -39.73 -14.33 -0.24
N GLU A 274 -38.40 -14.28 -0.29
CA GLU A 274 -37.53 -13.85 0.81
C GLU A 274 -37.60 -12.33 1.05
N ILE A 275 -37.61 -11.53 -0.03
CA ILE A 275 -37.68 -10.07 0.09
C ILE A 275 -39.12 -9.53 0.15
N GLN A 276 -40.10 -10.28 -0.36
CA GLN A 276 -41.50 -9.86 -0.45
C GLN A 276 -42.07 -9.31 0.88
N PRO A 277 -41.78 -9.89 2.06
CA PRO A 277 -42.25 -9.35 3.34
C PRO A 277 -41.67 -7.97 3.67
N PHE A 278 -40.54 -7.62 3.08
CA PHE A 278 -39.84 -6.36 3.29
C PHE A 278 -40.16 -5.31 2.22
N LEU A 279 -40.72 -5.71 1.08
CA LEU A 279 -41.15 -4.79 0.03
C LEU A 279 -42.45 -4.10 0.46
N ASP A 280 -42.36 -2.79 0.69
CA ASP A 280 -43.49 -1.89 0.91
C ASP A 280 -43.46 -0.75 -0.11
N TYR A 281 -44.41 0.21 -0.03
CA TYR A 281 -44.43 1.37 -0.94
C TYR A 281 -43.15 2.22 -0.95
N ASN A 282 -42.27 2.07 0.04
CA ASN A 282 -41.04 2.86 0.19
C ASN A 282 -39.78 2.11 -0.23
N ARG A 283 -39.89 0.83 -0.60
CA ARG A 283 -38.75 -0.03 -0.92
C ARG A 283 -38.89 -0.59 -2.32
N SER A 284 -37.81 -0.44 -3.08
CA SER A 284 -37.81 -0.72 -4.51
C SER A 284 -36.77 -1.78 -4.85
N VAL A 285 -37.03 -2.50 -5.94
CA VAL A 285 -36.11 -3.48 -6.50
C VAL A 285 -35.49 -2.91 -7.76
N LEU A 286 -34.17 -3.03 -7.89
CA LEU A 286 -33.42 -2.74 -9.10
C LEU A 286 -32.78 -4.03 -9.62
N VAL A 287 -32.83 -4.25 -10.94
CA VAL A 287 -32.22 -5.44 -11.55
C VAL A 287 -30.96 -5.02 -12.30
N VAL A 288 -29.85 -5.71 -12.04
CA VAL A 288 -28.54 -5.41 -12.62
C VAL A 288 -27.98 -6.64 -13.33
N GLY A 289 -27.73 -6.50 -14.63
CA GLY A 289 -27.04 -7.50 -15.43
C GLY A 289 -25.53 -7.27 -15.40
N THR A 290 -24.77 -8.13 -14.72
CA THR A 290 -23.31 -7.99 -14.57
C THR A 290 -22.52 -8.70 -15.67
N LYS A 291 -21.26 -8.31 -15.85
CA LYS A 291 -20.28 -8.85 -16.82
C LYS A 291 -20.65 -8.53 -18.27
N SER A 292 -21.05 -7.28 -18.54
CA SER A 292 -21.40 -6.83 -19.88
C SER A 292 -20.23 -6.81 -20.86
N ASP A 293 -19.00 -6.72 -20.37
CA ASP A 293 -17.76 -6.80 -21.17
C ASP A 293 -17.63 -8.12 -21.93
N ILE A 294 -18.13 -9.22 -21.36
CA ILE A 294 -18.11 -10.54 -22.01
C ILE A 294 -19.08 -10.59 -23.21
N CYS A 295 -19.99 -9.63 -23.32
CA CYS A 295 -20.97 -9.52 -24.40
C CYS A 295 -20.56 -8.56 -25.53
N ASP A 296 -19.41 -7.88 -25.43
CA ASP A 296 -18.89 -6.98 -26.47
C ASP A 296 -17.87 -7.71 -27.37
N TYR A 297 -18.26 -7.91 -28.64
CA TYR A 297 -17.46 -8.63 -29.64
C TYR A 297 -16.50 -7.73 -30.45
N SER A 298 -16.50 -6.42 -30.22
CA SER A 298 -15.60 -5.51 -30.93
C SER A 298 -14.13 -5.66 -30.49
N LYS A 299 -13.90 -6.35 -29.36
CA LYS A 299 -12.59 -6.51 -28.73
C LYS A 299 -12.08 -7.96 -28.89
N PRO A 300 -10.84 -8.17 -29.37
CA PRO A 300 -10.22 -9.48 -29.38
C PRO A 300 -9.77 -9.83 -27.96
N GLY A 301 -10.60 -10.56 -27.23
CA GLY A 301 -10.32 -11.00 -25.85
C GLY A 301 -10.20 -12.52 -25.74
N ASP A 302 -9.10 -12.96 -25.12
CA ASP A 302 -8.82 -14.33 -24.68
C ASP A 302 -9.97 -14.91 -23.86
N PHE A 303 -10.79 -15.83 -24.39
CA PHE A 303 -11.52 -16.81 -23.56
C PHE A 303 -11.96 -18.03 -24.39
N HIS A 304 -11.70 -19.22 -23.84
CA HIS A 304 -12.15 -20.54 -24.33
C HIS A 304 -13.68 -20.70 -24.48
N LEU A 305 -14.49 -19.70 -24.06
CA LEU A 305 -15.94 -19.66 -24.23
C LEU A 305 -16.39 -18.91 -25.49
N GLY A 306 -15.51 -18.11 -26.13
CA GLY A 306 -15.85 -17.19 -27.23
C GLY A 306 -16.33 -17.83 -28.54
N LYS A 307 -16.31 -19.16 -28.68
CA LYS A 307 -16.78 -19.84 -29.90
C LYS A 307 -18.31 -19.95 -30.02
N TYR A 308 -19.08 -19.75 -28.95
CA TYR A 308 -20.53 -20.05 -28.93
C TYR A 308 -21.44 -18.83 -28.76
N TRP A 309 -20.88 -17.64 -28.65
CA TRP A 309 -21.66 -16.45 -28.31
C TRP A 309 -21.66 -15.48 -29.50
N ASN A 310 -22.84 -15.10 -29.97
CA ASN A 310 -23.04 -14.17 -31.10
C ASN A 310 -23.77 -12.93 -30.60
N SER A 311 -23.47 -11.75 -31.16
CA SER A 311 -24.17 -10.47 -30.97
C SER A 311 -25.71 -10.55 -30.88
N TYR A 312 -26.33 -11.49 -31.60
CA TYR A 312 -27.76 -11.79 -31.53
C TYR A 312 -28.21 -12.28 -30.14
N LEU A 313 -27.43 -13.17 -29.51
CA LEU A 313 -27.72 -13.70 -28.18
C LEU A 313 -27.60 -12.58 -27.12
N CYS A 314 -26.56 -11.76 -27.17
CA CYS A 314 -26.38 -10.62 -26.24
C CYS A 314 -27.53 -9.60 -26.32
N LYS A 315 -27.95 -9.19 -27.53
CA LYS A 315 -29.13 -8.32 -27.72
C LYS A 315 -30.43 -8.97 -27.21
N LYS A 316 -30.55 -10.29 -27.38
CA LYS A 316 -31.67 -11.07 -26.83
C LYS A 316 -31.64 -11.11 -25.29
N TYR A 317 -30.46 -11.07 -24.66
CA TYR A 317 -30.29 -11.09 -23.21
C TYR A 317 -30.54 -9.74 -22.53
N ASP A 318 -30.17 -8.63 -23.17
CA ASP A 318 -30.59 -7.28 -22.71
C ASP A 318 -32.12 -7.13 -22.77
N SER A 319 -32.74 -7.54 -23.89
CA SER A 319 -34.21 -7.59 -24.01
C SER A 319 -34.86 -8.50 -22.96
N TYR A 320 -34.16 -9.55 -22.54
CA TYR A 320 -34.65 -10.46 -21.51
C TYR A 320 -34.56 -9.85 -20.11
N GLY A 321 -33.45 -9.22 -19.76
CA GLY A 321 -33.31 -8.50 -18.48
C GLY A 321 -34.40 -7.46 -18.27
N LYS A 322 -34.75 -6.74 -19.35
CA LYS A 322 -35.89 -5.80 -19.39
C LYS A 322 -37.24 -6.47 -19.16
N LYS A 323 -37.47 -7.67 -19.72
CA LYS A 323 -38.72 -8.43 -19.49
C LYS A 323 -38.77 -9.01 -18.07
N LEU A 324 -37.64 -9.43 -17.54
CA LEU A 324 -37.51 -9.91 -16.17
C LEU A 324 -37.85 -8.77 -15.20
N SER A 325 -37.19 -7.61 -15.33
CA SER A 325 -37.45 -6.45 -14.46
C SER A 325 -38.93 -6.02 -14.49
N GLN A 326 -39.57 -6.02 -15.66
CA GLN A 326 -41.01 -5.75 -15.79
C GLN A 326 -41.87 -6.76 -15.05
N ARG A 327 -41.60 -8.07 -15.18
CA ARG A 327 -42.34 -9.13 -14.46
C ARG A 327 -42.16 -9.03 -12.96
N MET A 328 -41.03 -8.50 -12.51
CA MET A 328 -40.69 -8.31 -11.10
C MET A 328 -41.33 -7.07 -10.49
N GLY A 329 -41.86 -6.15 -11.29
CA GLY A 329 -42.20 -4.81 -10.83
C GLY A 329 -40.96 -4.03 -10.35
N ALA A 330 -39.78 -4.37 -10.86
CA ALA A 330 -38.56 -3.62 -10.57
C ALA A 330 -38.64 -2.23 -11.20
N VAL A 331 -38.04 -1.24 -10.53
CA VAL A 331 -38.10 0.16 -10.97
C VAL A 331 -37.38 0.35 -12.30
N SER A 332 -36.26 -0.35 -12.49
CA SER A 332 -35.50 -0.29 -13.72
C SER A 332 -34.54 -1.48 -13.87
N TYR A 333 -33.86 -1.51 -15.02
CA TYR A 333 -32.85 -2.48 -15.40
C TYR A 333 -31.66 -1.79 -16.06
N VAL A 334 -30.45 -2.15 -15.64
CA VAL A 334 -29.19 -1.67 -16.21
C VAL A 334 -28.20 -2.82 -16.33
N THR A 335 -27.25 -2.71 -17.27
CA THR A 335 -26.15 -3.66 -17.42
C THR A 335 -24.81 -3.02 -17.08
N THR A 336 -23.96 -3.73 -16.36
CA THR A 336 -22.67 -3.20 -15.91
C THR A 336 -21.51 -4.16 -16.18
N SER A 337 -20.32 -3.59 -16.32
CA SER A 337 -19.05 -4.31 -16.23
C SER A 337 -18.17 -3.64 -15.20
N SER A 338 -17.95 -4.30 -14.06
CA SER A 338 -16.97 -3.86 -13.07
C SER A 338 -15.53 -3.95 -13.59
N ARG A 339 -15.28 -4.86 -14.56
CA ARG A 339 -13.95 -5.04 -15.14
C ARG A 339 -13.55 -3.88 -16.05
N GLU A 340 -14.50 -3.39 -16.84
CA GLU A 340 -14.27 -2.30 -17.78
C GLU A 340 -14.81 -0.95 -17.30
N PHE A 341 -15.34 -0.89 -16.08
CA PHE A 341 -15.99 0.29 -15.49
C PHE A 341 -17.14 0.86 -16.36
N VAL A 342 -17.87 0.00 -17.08
CA VAL A 342 -18.96 0.39 -17.98
C VAL A 342 -20.32 0.28 -17.27
N GLY A 343 -21.15 1.32 -17.35
CA GLY A 343 -22.53 1.34 -16.83
C GLY A 343 -22.64 1.53 -15.31
N LEU A 344 -21.52 1.72 -14.61
CA LEU A 344 -21.51 1.94 -13.15
C LEU A 344 -22.11 3.31 -12.77
N GLU A 345 -21.77 4.38 -13.50
CA GLU A 345 -22.35 5.72 -13.30
C GLU A 345 -23.88 5.72 -13.55
N GLU A 346 -24.35 4.98 -14.56
CA GLU A 346 -25.79 4.84 -14.83
C GLU A 346 -26.50 4.08 -13.69
N LEU A 347 -25.86 3.04 -13.16
CA LEU A 347 -26.37 2.30 -12.00
C LEU A 347 -26.47 3.20 -10.77
N GLU A 348 -25.45 4.02 -10.50
CA GLU A 348 -25.43 4.98 -9.40
C GLU A 348 -26.57 6.01 -9.48
N ASP A 349 -26.72 6.66 -10.64
CA ASP A 349 -27.79 7.63 -10.90
C ASP A 349 -29.18 6.99 -10.72
N LEU A 350 -29.33 5.74 -11.16
CA LEU A 350 -30.58 5.00 -11.05
C LEU A 350 -30.93 4.63 -9.61
N ILE A 351 -29.94 4.29 -8.78
CA ILE A 351 -30.13 4.06 -7.34
C ILE A 351 -30.64 5.33 -6.67
N VAL A 352 -30.01 6.48 -6.94
CA VAL A 352 -30.40 7.77 -6.36
C VAL A 352 -31.80 8.17 -6.78
N LYS A 353 -32.09 8.14 -8.09
CA LYS A 353 -33.43 8.43 -8.62
C LYS A 353 -34.48 7.54 -7.97
N THR A 354 -34.21 6.24 -7.89
CA THR A 354 -35.14 5.27 -7.27
C THR A 354 -35.42 5.62 -5.80
N PHE A 355 -34.40 6.01 -5.04
CA PHE A 355 -34.57 6.43 -3.65
C PHE A 355 -35.37 7.72 -3.52
N ILE A 356 -35.06 8.73 -4.34
CA ILE A 356 -35.76 10.02 -4.31
C ILE A 356 -37.24 9.82 -4.67
N TYR A 357 -37.53 9.07 -5.73
CA TYR A 357 -38.92 8.79 -6.13
C TYR A 357 -39.70 8.04 -5.05
N SER A 358 -39.10 7.06 -4.38
CA SER A 358 -39.78 6.34 -3.29
C SER A 358 -40.08 7.23 -2.08
N LYS A 359 -39.29 8.30 -1.85
CA LYS A 359 -39.55 9.30 -0.80
C LYS A 359 -40.52 10.40 -1.24
N LEU A 360 -40.51 10.84 -2.50
CA LEU A 360 -41.41 11.89 -3.01
C LEU A 360 -42.89 11.47 -3.03
N ILE A 361 -43.17 10.18 -3.20
CA ILE A 361 -44.53 9.63 -3.08
C ILE A 361 -45.11 9.80 -1.65
N LYS A 362 -44.29 10.20 -0.65
CA LYS A 362 -44.72 10.59 0.70
C LYS A 362 -45.14 12.06 0.88
N ALA A 363 -45.28 12.88 -0.18
CA ALA A 363 -46.03 14.12 0.03
C ALA A 363 -47.47 13.71 0.42
N PRO A 364 -47.96 14.03 1.63
CA PRO A 364 -49.35 13.81 1.93
C PRO A 364 -50.12 14.57 0.85
N VAL A 365 -51.04 13.88 0.17
CA VAL A 365 -52.19 14.55 -0.42
C VAL A 365 -52.88 15.20 0.77
N LEU A 366 -52.45 16.43 1.07
CA LEU A 366 -53.14 17.35 1.93
C LEU A 366 -54.52 17.46 1.31
N ASN A 367 -55.49 16.87 1.99
CA ASN A 367 -56.87 17.27 1.89
C ASN A 367 -56.92 18.79 2.09
N LYS A 368 -56.91 19.54 1.00
CA LYS A 368 -57.63 20.80 0.86
C LYS A 368 -57.80 21.10 -0.61
N LYS A 369 -59.08 21.24 -0.97
CA LYS A 369 -59.59 21.96 -2.12
C LYS A 369 -58.82 23.28 -2.28
N GLU A 370 -57.81 23.32 -3.13
CA GLU A 370 -57.41 24.54 -3.82
C GLU A 370 -57.16 24.16 -5.27
N LYS A 371 -57.90 24.82 -6.15
CA LYS A 371 -57.80 24.65 -7.60
C LYS A 371 -56.36 24.91 -8.01
N CYS A 372 -55.82 24.02 -8.84
CA CYS A 372 -54.65 24.29 -9.64
C CYS A 372 -54.90 25.59 -10.43
N LEU A 373 -53.95 26.53 -10.42
CA LEU A 373 -54.03 27.76 -11.20
C LEU A 373 -53.50 27.59 -12.64
N LEU A 374 -53.29 26.35 -13.10
CA LEU A 374 -52.80 26.01 -14.45
C LEU A 374 -53.54 24.83 -15.12
N CYS A 375 -54.67 24.37 -14.57
CA CYS A 375 -55.70 23.58 -15.27
C CYS A 375 -57.08 24.09 -14.84
#